data_AF-A0AA51NHB3-F1
#
_entry.id   AF-A0AA51NHB3-F1
#
_cell.length_a   1.000
_cell.length_b   1.000
_cell.length_c   1.000
_cell.angle_alpha   90.00
_cell.angle_beta   90.00
_cell.angle_gamma   90.00
#
_symmetry.space_group_name_H-M   'P 1'
#
loop_
_entity.id
_entity.type
_entity.pdbx_description
1 polymer ?
#
loop_
_entity_poly.entity_id
_entity_poly.type
_entity_poly.pdbx_seq_one_letter_code
_entity_poly.pdbx_strand_id
1 'polypeptide(L)'
;MTFYFVSYIFFFSIVSFIFIRKHILLCLISLEMLVVILLLLILLYCFMFNHSFYIYLLMMTFYVCEGVIGLSVLVTMIRCHGNDYLNSLILW
;
A
#
# COMPACT_ATOMS: atom_id res chain seq x y z
N MET A 1 15.22 16.42 -10.21
CA MET A 1 14.93 15.28 -11.12
C MET A 1 14.36 14.08 -10.38
N THR A 2 14.99 13.62 -9.29
CA THR A 2 14.51 12.48 -8.49
C THR A 2 13.08 12.64 -7.96
N PHE A 3 12.72 13.79 -7.38
CA PHE A 3 11.36 14.05 -6.90
C PHE A 3 10.29 13.98 -8.00
N TYR A 4 10.58 14.48 -9.20
CA TYR A 4 9.66 14.38 -10.35
C TYR A 4 9.50 12.94 -10.85
N PHE A 5 10.55 12.14 -10.78
CA PHE A 5 10.49 10.72 -11.12
C PHE A 5 9.64 9.93 -10.11
N VAL A 6 9.81 10.20 -8.81
CA VAL A 6 9.03 9.56 -7.74
C VAL A 6 7.55 9.95 -7.83
N SER A 7 7.23 11.22 -8.12
CA SER A 7 5.84 11.63 -8.30
C SER A 7 5.20 10.95 -9.52
N TYR A 8 5.93 10.78 -10.62
CA TYR A 8 5.45 10.03 -11.78
C TYR A 8 5.11 8.58 -11.41
N ILE A 9 6.01 7.88 -10.73
CA ILE A 9 5.76 6.49 -10.27
C ILE A 9 4.54 6.44 -9.34
N PHE A 10 4.41 7.41 -8.43
CA PHE A 10 3.25 7.50 -7.53
C PHE A 10 1.93 7.60 -8.31
N PHE A 11 1.87 8.44 -9.35
CA PHE A 11 0.70 8.53 -10.22
C PHE A 11 0.39 7.20 -10.90
N PHE A 12 1.39 6.50 -11.44
CA PHE A 12 1.16 5.17 -12.05
C PHE A 12 0.65 4.14 -11.04
N SER A 13 1.16 4.16 -9.82
CA SER A 13 0.69 3.26 -8.76
C SER A 13 -0.75 3.55 -8.36
N ILE A 14 -1.16 4.82 -8.26
CA ILE A 14 -2.57 5.18 -8.00
C ILE A 14 -3.46 4.69 -9.14
N VAL A 15 -3.03 4.92 -10.38
CA VAL A 15 -3.76 4.45 -11.55
C VAL A 15 -3.91 2.93 -11.54
N SER A 16 -2.85 2.20 -11.19
CA SER A 16 -2.90 0.74 -11.06
C SER A 16 -3.91 0.28 -10.00
N PHE A 17 -3.98 0.98 -8.86
CA PHE A 17 -4.93 0.68 -7.79
C PHE A 17 -6.39 0.86 -8.25
N ILE A 18 -6.69 1.92 -9.00
CA ILE A 18 -8.05 2.22 -9.49
C ILE A 18 -8.54 1.17 -10.52
N PHE A 19 -7.62 0.62 -11.33
CA PHE A 19 -7.99 -0.31 -12.41
C PHE A 19 -8.18 -1.77 -11.97
N ILE A 20 -7.80 -2.14 -10.74
CA ILE A 20 -7.93 -3.53 -10.25
C ILE A 20 -9.34 -3.77 -9.72
N ARG A 21 -10.04 -4.77 -10.29
CA ARG A 21 -11.49 -4.93 -10.08
C ARG A 21 -11.99 -6.35 -9.80
N LYS A 22 -11.13 -7.34 -9.51
CA LYS A 22 -11.61 -8.73 -9.33
C LYS A 22 -11.17 -9.38 -8.03
N HIS A 23 -9.87 -9.46 -7.77
CA HIS A 23 -9.35 -10.15 -6.59
C HIS A 23 -8.83 -9.17 -5.55
N ILE A 24 -9.23 -9.37 -4.30
CA ILE A 24 -8.82 -8.55 -3.15
C ILE A 24 -7.30 -8.59 -2.98
N LEU A 25 -6.67 -9.74 -3.24
CA LEU A 25 -5.22 -9.91 -3.17
C LEU A 25 -4.45 -8.96 -4.12
N LEU A 26 -4.95 -8.75 -5.35
CA LEU A 26 -4.33 -7.79 -6.28
C LEU A 26 -4.51 -6.34 -5.79
N CYS A 27 -5.60 -6.03 -5.10
CA CYS A 27 -5.80 -4.72 -4.48
C CYS A 27 -4.78 -4.50 -3.34
N LEU A 28 -4.52 -5.51 -2.50
CA LEU A 28 -3.50 -5.42 -1.44
C LEU A 28 -2.09 -5.20 -2.01
N ILE A 29 -1.71 -5.92 -3.07
CA ILE A 29 -0.39 -5.75 -3.71
C ILE A 29 -0.23 -4.36 -4.33
N SER A 30 -1.27 -3.83 -4.98
CA SER A 30 -1.20 -2.47 -5.52
C SER A 30 -1.14 -1.40 -4.41
N LEU A 31 -1.71 -1.67 -3.25
CA LEU A 31 -1.61 -0.80 -2.07
C LEU A 31 -0.21 -0.86 -1.42
N GLU A 32 0.41 -2.04 -1.34
CA GLU A 32 1.82 -2.15 -0.89
C GLU A 32 2.76 -1.37 -1.80
N MET A 33 2.55 -1.39 -3.12
CA MET A 33 3.35 -0.58 -4.07
C MET A 33 3.23 0.92 -3.79
N LEU A 34 2.04 1.42 -3.43
CA LEU A 34 1.84 2.82 -3.04
C LEU A 34 2.60 3.18 -1.76
N VAL A 35 2.55 2.31 -0.76
CA VAL A 35 3.23 2.49 0.53
C VAL A 35 4.74 2.57 0.35
N VAL A 36 5.33 1.71 -0.49
CA VAL A 36 6.78 1.73 -0.77
C VAL A 36 7.21 3.08 -1.39
N ILE A 37 6.40 3.64 -2.29
CA ILE A 37 6.72 4.92 -2.95
C ILE A 37 6.60 6.09 -1.97
N LEU A 38 5.59 6.07 -1.09
CA LEU A 38 5.44 7.06 -0.02
C LEU A 38 6.62 7.01 0.94
N LEU A 39 7.09 5.80 1.26
CA LEU A 39 8.22 5.60 2.13
C LEU A 39 9.53 6.14 1.51
N LEU A 40 9.72 5.96 0.20
CA LEU A 40 10.83 6.55 -0.54
C LEU A 40 10.79 8.09 -0.49
N LEU A 41 9.60 8.69 -0.58
CA LEU A 41 9.44 10.14 -0.48
C LEU A 41 9.84 10.66 0.91
N ILE A 42 9.43 9.96 1.97
CA ILE A 42 9.79 10.30 3.36
C ILE A 42 11.30 10.16 3.57
N LEU A 43 11.91 9.12 3.01
CA LEU A 43 13.36 8.93 3.06
C LEU A 43 14.11 10.11 2.41
N LEU A 44 13.69 10.50 1.19
CA LEU A 44 14.26 11.66 0.49
C LEU A 44 14.08 12.95 1.30
N TYR A 45 12.91 13.14 1.92
CA TYR A 45 12.66 14.28 2.80
C TYR A 45 13.62 14.28 4.01
N CYS A 46 13.80 13.15 4.69
CA CYS A 46 14.75 13.04 5.80
C CYS A 46 16.19 13.38 5.38
N PHE A 47 16.63 12.92 4.20
CA PHE A 47 17.95 13.26 3.66
C PHE A 47 18.12 14.76 3.39
N MET A 48 17.09 15.44 2.88
CA MET A 48 17.18 16.87 2.55
C MET A 48 17.27 17.77 3.78
N PHE A 49 16.59 17.40 4.87
CA PHE A 49 16.55 18.22 6.09
C PHE A 49 17.58 17.82 7.15
N ASN A 50 18.50 16.89 6.83
CA ASN A 50 19.42 16.27 7.81
C ASN A 50 18.67 15.80 9.08
N HIS A 51 17.40 15.44 8.94
CA HIS A 51 16.57 15.04 10.06
C HIS A 51 16.91 13.61 10.46
N SER A 52 16.77 13.33 11.75
CA SER A 52 17.01 12.00 12.29
C SER A 52 16.06 10.97 11.67
N PHE A 53 16.61 9.86 11.21
CA PHE A 53 15.90 8.69 10.67
C PHE A 53 14.82 8.08 11.60
N TYR A 54 14.66 8.59 12.83
CA TYR A 54 13.58 8.20 13.74
C TYR A 54 12.19 8.34 13.14
N ILE A 55 11.91 9.41 12.39
CA ILE A 55 10.59 9.60 11.75
C ILE A 55 10.34 8.53 10.70
N TYR A 56 11.37 8.19 9.92
CA TYR A 56 11.30 7.12 8.92
C TYR A 56 11.05 5.75 9.54
N LEU A 57 11.75 5.43 10.63
CA LEU A 57 11.55 4.18 11.37
C LEU A 57 10.15 4.07 11.98
N LEU A 58 9.63 5.16 12.55
CA LEU A 58 8.28 5.20 13.09
C LEU A 58 7.23 4.95 11.98
N MET A 59 7.37 5.64 10.84
CA MET A 59 6.46 5.42 9.69
C MET A 59 6.52 3.99 9.16
N MET A 60 7.71 3.38 9.07
CA MET A 60 7.87 1.97 8.69
C MET A 60 7.03 1.02 9.55
N THR A 61 7.04 1.21 10.87
CA THR A 61 6.28 0.33 11.77
C THR A 61 4.77 0.42 11.55
N PHE A 62 4.24 1.63 11.33
CA PHE A 62 2.82 1.81 11.03
C PHE A 62 2.41 1.13 9.72
N TYR A 63 3.22 1.24 8.67
CA TYR A 63 2.94 0.60 7.39
C TYR A 63 2.94 -0.93 7.45
N VAL A 64 3.84 -1.53 8.24
CA VAL A 64 3.82 -2.98 8.48
C VAL A 64 2.54 -3.39 9.21
N CYS A 65 2.09 -2.60 10.21
CA CYS A 65 0.84 -2.88 10.92
C CYS A 65 -0.39 -2.83 9.99
N GLU A 66 -0.47 -1.85 9.09
CA GLU A 66 -1.55 -1.79 8.09
C GLU A 66 -1.54 -3.01 7.16
N GLY A 67 -0.36 -3.45 6.72
CA GLY A 67 -0.22 -4.67 5.92
C GLY A 67 -0.75 -5.92 6.65
N VAL A 68 -0.41 -6.10 7.93
CA VAL A 68 -0.90 -7.23 8.75
C VAL A 68 -2.42 -7.18 8.91
N ILE A 69 -2.99 -6.00 9.15
CA ILE A 69 -4.45 -5.83 9.25
C ILE A 69 -5.10 -6.20 7.91
N GLY A 70 -4.58 -5.71 6.78
CA GLY A 70 -5.09 -6.03 5.44
C GLY A 70 -5.07 -7.53 5.12
N LEU A 71 -3.96 -8.21 5.44
CA LEU A 71 -3.83 -9.67 5.28
C LEU A 71 -4.79 -10.44 6.19
N SER A 72 -4.96 -10.00 7.44
CA SER A 72 -5.88 -10.64 8.38
C SER A 72 -7.32 -10.63 7.88
N VAL A 73 -7.76 -9.52 7.27
CA VAL A 73 -9.09 -9.40 6.64
C VAL A 73 -9.21 -10.36 5.46
N LEU A 74 -8.18 -10.46 4.60
CA LEU A 74 -8.17 -11.40 3.48
C LEU A 74 -8.32 -12.85 3.97
N VAL A 75 -7.62 -13.25 5.03
CA VAL A 75 -7.75 -14.59 5.60
C VAL A 75 -9.15 -14.85 6.15
N THR A 76 -9.81 -13.86 6.76
CA THR A 76 -11.21 -14.02 7.20
C THR A 76 -12.18 -14.14 6.03
N MET A 77 -11.97 -13.41 4.94
CA MET A 77 -12.78 -13.49 3.72
C MET A 77 -12.72 -14.88 3.08
N ILE A 78 -11.52 -15.46 2.98
CA ILE A 78 -11.33 -16.82 2.48
C ILE A 78 -12.08 -17.84 3.34
N ARG A 79 -12.02 -17.70 4.67
CA ARG A 79 -12.69 -18.64 5.58
C ARG A 79 -14.22 -18.52 5.57
N CYS A 80 -14.77 -17.32 5.39
CA CYS A 80 -16.22 -17.11 5.43
C CYS A 80 -16.90 -17.34 4.08
N HIS A 81 -16.30 -16.88 2.97
CA HIS A 81 -16.91 -16.90 1.64
C HIS A 81 -16.24 -17.87 0.67
N GLY A 82 -15.14 -18.52 1.06
CA GLY A 82 -14.41 -19.48 0.24
C GLY A 82 -13.73 -18.89 -0.99
N ASN A 83 -13.77 -17.57 -1.17
CA ASN A 83 -13.36 -16.93 -2.43
C ASN A 83 -12.87 -15.49 -2.24
N ASP A 84 -11.87 -15.10 -3.04
CA ASP A 84 -11.15 -13.82 -2.96
C ASP A 84 -11.74 -12.69 -3.82
N TYR A 85 -12.92 -12.90 -4.42
CA TYR A 85 -13.50 -11.91 -5.32
C TYR A 85 -14.16 -10.78 -4.54
N LEU A 86 -13.95 -9.54 -5.00
CA LEU A 86 -14.66 -8.37 -4.49
C LEU A 86 -16.19 -8.49 -4.66
N ASN A 87 -16.66 -9.25 -5.64
CA ASN A 87 -18.08 -9.37 -5.94
C ASN A 87 -18.87 -10.23 -4.92
N SER A 88 -18.20 -11.10 -4.16
CA SER A 88 -18.88 -11.88 -3.09
C SER A 88 -19.15 -11.04 -1.84
N LEU A 89 -18.41 -9.93 -1.63
CA LEU A 89 -18.69 -8.96 -0.56
C LEU A 89 -20.01 -8.22 -0.79
N ILE A 90 -20.36 -7.92 -2.05
CA ILE A 90 -21.52 -7.11 -2.41
C ILE A 90 -22.85 -7.88 -2.30
N LEU A 91 -22.79 -9.20 -2.13
CA LEU A 91 -23.97 -10.06 -1.99
C LEU A 91 -24.59 -10.02 -0.57
N TRP A 92 -24.01 -9.23 0.33
CA TRP A 92 -24.48 -8.92 1.70
C TRP A 92 -24.54 -7.40 1.87
#